data_AF-A0A511XQ02-F1
#
_entry.id   AF-A0A511XQ02-F1
#
_cell.length_a   1.000
_cell.length_b   1.000
_cell.length_c   1.000
_cell.angle_alpha   90.00
_cell.angle_beta   90.00
_cell.angle_gamma   90.00
#
_symmetry.space_group_name_H-M   'P 1'
#
loop_
_entity.id
_entity.type
_entity.pdbx_description
1 polymer ?
#
loop_
_entity_poly.entity_id
_entity_poly.type
_entity_poly.pdbx_seq_one_letter_code
_entity_poly.pdbx_strand_id
1 'polypeptide(L)'
;MIRLIIIVPFLLALVFFAASNQEATQMWLLAYGWSCSIGVLALLVAVVSFLLGAFSVWIVELGQRRRARRAEARVRELEAALAVHEAPRPMPPQAAPTVPGSIPTTPPPL
;
A
#
# COMPACT_ATOMS: atom_id res chain seq x y z
N MET A 1 -4.12 7.71 -15.99
CA MET A 1 -4.40 8.24 -17.35
C MET A 1 -4.74 9.73 -17.33
N ILE A 2 -5.73 10.20 -16.55
CA ILE A 2 -6.14 11.63 -16.46
C ILE A 2 -5.00 12.62 -16.15
N ARG A 3 -4.00 12.23 -15.35
CA ARG A 3 -2.85 13.09 -15.03
C ARG A 3 -2.13 13.63 -16.27
N LEU A 4 -1.85 12.78 -17.26
CA LEU A 4 -1.16 13.21 -18.49
C LEU A 4 -1.99 14.21 -19.30
N ILE A 5 -3.32 14.05 -19.29
CA ILE A 5 -4.25 14.95 -19.98
C ILE A 5 -4.21 16.37 -19.39
N ILE A 6 -3.90 16.52 -18.10
CA ILE A 6 -3.76 17.82 -17.43
C ILE A 6 -2.33 18.36 -17.55
N ILE A 7 -1.33 17.49 -17.38
CA ILE A 7 0.09 17.86 -17.39
C ILE A 7 0.53 18.35 -18.78
N VAL A 8 0.12 17.67 -19.85
CA VAL A 8 0.53 18.03 -21.21
C VAL A 8 0.11 19.45 -21.61
N PRO A 9 -1.16 19.86 -21.52
CA PRO A 9 -1.56 21.24 -21.87
C PRO A 9 -0.95 22.27 -20.91
N PHE A 10 -0.76 21.94 -19.63
CA PHE A 10 -0.05 22.82 -18.69
C PHE A 10 1.41 23.04 -19.09
N LEU A 11 2.16 21.98 -19.40
CA LEU A 11 3.53 22.10 -19.91
C LEU A 11 3.56 22.87 -21.21
N LEU A 12 2.61 22.60 -22.11
CA LEU A 12 2.55 23.29 -23.40
C LEU A 12 2.36 24.80 -23.21
N ALA A 13 1.41 25.21 -22.36
CA ALA A 13 1.20 26.61 -22.02
C ALA A 13 2.47 27.25 -21.43
N LEU A 14 3.20 26.51 -20.60
CA LEU A 14 4.43 26.98 -19.99
C LEU A 14 5.59 27.11 -20.99
N VAL A 15 5.69 26.17 -21.94
CA VAL A 15 6.64 26.24 -23.06
C VAL A 15 6.32 27.44 -23.95
N PHE A 16 5.05 27.66 -24.28
CA PHE A 16 4.63 28.86 -25.02
C PHE A 16 4.94 30.14 -24.27
N PHE A 17 4.68 30.18 -22.96
CA PHE A 17 5.04 31.31 -22.11
C PHE A 17 6.56 31.56 -22.12
N ALA A 18 7.36 30.50 -22.03
CA ALA A 18 8.82 30.60 -22.06
C ALA A 18 9.36 31.06 -23.41
N ALA A 19 8.81 30.52 -24.50
CA ALA A 19 9.17 30.89 -25.87
C ALA A 19 8.73 32.33 -26.21
N SER A 20 7.58 32.77 -25.71
CA SER A 20 7.09 34.14 -25.91
C SER A 20 7.84 35.17 -25.07
N ASN A 21 8.44 34.77 -23.96
CA ASN A 21 9.08 35.66 -23.01
C ASN A 21 10.59 35.39 -22.93
N GLN A 22 11.27 35.39 -24.08
CA GLN A 22 12.72 35.11 -24.20
C GLN A 22 13.63 36.28 -23.80
N GLU A 23 13.06 37.46 -23.53
CA GLU A 23 13.83 38.64 -23.15
C GLU A 23 14.65 38.39 -21.88
N ALA A 24 15.97 38.51 -22.03
CA ALA A 24 16.91 38.25 -20.95
C ALA A 24 16.88 39.44 -19.97
N THR A 25 16.37 39.19 -18.77
CA THR A 25 16.35 40.20 -17.70
C THR A 25 17.51 39.94 -16.75
N GLN A 26 18.19 41.01 -16.32
CA GLN A 26 19.21 40.91 -15.29
C GLN A 26 18.55 40.62 -13.95
N MET A 27 18.79 39.42 -13.42
CA MET A 27 18.31 38.97 -12.12
C MET A 27 19.45 39.00 -11.11
N TRP A 28 19.09 39.22 -9.85
CA TRP A 28 20.04 39.23 -8.75
C TRP A 28 19.54 38.31 -7.64
N LEU A 29 20.40 37.41 -7.17
CA LEU A 29 20.13 36.59 -6.00
C LEU A 29 21.28 36.76 -5.00
N LEU A 30 20.94 37.35 -3.86
CA LEU A 30 21.87 37.76 -2.79
C LEU A 30 22.98 38.71 -3.25
N ALA A 31 24.04 38.20 -3.86
CA ALA A 31 25.19 38.97 -4.35
C ALA A 31 25.60 38.56 -5.78
N TYR A 32 24.94 37.55 -6.35
CA TYR A 32 25.23 37.01 -7.66
C TYR A 32 24.21 37.53 -8.66
N GLY A 33 24.70 38.21 -9.69
CA GLY A 33 23.89 38.64 -10.83
C GLY A 33 24.01 37.65 -11.97
N TRP A 34 22.88 37.31 -12.59
CA TRP A 34 22.86 36.56 -13.84
C TRP A 34 21.76 37.08 -14.75
N SER A 35 21.91 36.85 -16.05
CA SER A 35 20.87 37.19 -17.03
C SER A 35 20.06 35.93 -17.35
N CYS A 36 18.76 35.98 -17.10
CA CYS A 36 17.85 34.88 -17.42
C CYS A 36 16.49 35.44 -17.84
N SER A 37 15.83 34.76 -18.77
CA SER A 37 14.45 35.06 -19.09
C SER A 37 13.53 34.56 -17.97
N ILE A 38 12.52 35.36 -17.61
CA ILE A 38 11.46 34.93 -16.67
C ILE A 38 10.81 33.64 -17.15
N GLY A 39 10.62 33.50 -18.45
CA GLY A 39 10.06 32.33 -19.11
C GLY A 39 10.88 31.07 -18.82
N VAL A 40 12.19 31.14 -19.01
CA VAL A 40 13.12 30.03 -18.73
C VAL A 40 13.11 29.67 -17.24
N LEU A 41 13.08 30.66 -16.35
CA LEU A 41 13.03 30.42 -14.90
C LEU A 41 11.73 29.70 -14.50
N ALA A 42 10.59 30.15 -15.01
CA ALA A 42 9.29 29.51 -14.77
C ALA A 42 9.27 28.06 -15.29
N LEU A 43 9.84 27.83 -16.47
CA LEU A 43 9.96 26.50 -17.05
C LEU A 43 10.80 25.57 -16.17
N LEU A 44 11.94 26.07 -15.67
CA LEU A 44 12.83 25.32 -14.79
C LEU A 44 12.12 24.91 -13.49
N VAL A 45 11.41 25.85 -12.86
CA VAL A 45 10.64 25.58 -11.63
C VAL A 45 9.56 24.52 -11.88
N ALA A 46 8.88 24.57 -13.02
CA ALA A 46 7.90 23.55 -13.37
C ALA A 46 8.53 22.17 -13.60
N VAL A 47 9.70 22.11 -14.26
CA VAL A 47 10.42 20.84 -14.43
C VAL A 47 10.83 20.25 -13.09
N VAL A 48 11.38 21.07 -12.18
CA VAL A 48 11.78 20.63 -10.84
C VAL A 48 10.57 20.15 -10.02
N SER A 49 9.48 20.91 -10.01
CA SER A 49 8.26 20.51 -9.29
C SER A 49 7.62 19.25 -9.88
N PHE A 50 7.66 19.09 -11.21
CA PHE A 50 7.20 17.87 -11.88
C PHE A 50 8.03 16.65 -11.48
N LEU A 51 9.36 16.76 -11.48
CA LEU A 51 10.26 15.70 -11.02
C LEU A 51 10.01 15.32 -9.57
N LEU A 52 9.86 16.31 -8.67
CA LEU A 52 9.51 16.07 -7.26
C LEU A 52 8.16 15.35 -7.12
N GLY A 53 7.15 15.80 -7.87
CA GLY A 53 5.83 15.18 -7.89
C GLY A 53 5.89 13.73 -8.38
N ALA A 54 6.60 13.46 -9.47
CA ALA A 54 6.81 12.12 -10.01
C ALA A 54 7.54 11.21 -9.01
N PHE A 55 8.61 11.71 -8.39
CA PHE A 55 9.37 10.99 -7.37
C PHE A 55 8.51 10.66 -6.14
N SER A 56 7.68 11.59 -5.70
CA SER A 56 6.75 11.40 -4.58
C SER A 56 5.74 10.27 -4.88
N VAL A 57 5.17 10.26 -6.08
CA VAL A 57 4.26 9.18 -6.52
C VAL A 57 5.00 7.84 -6.55
N TRP A 58 6.23 7.83 -7.05
CA TRP A 58 7.04 6.61 -7.14
C TRP A 58 7.34 6.02 -5.76
N ILE A 59 7.66 6.86 -4.77
CA ILE A 59 7.85 6.43 -3.38
C ILE A 59 6.57 5.81 -2.81
N VAL A 60 5.41 6.44 -3.04
CA VAL A 60 4.12 5.93 -2.56
C VAL A 60 3.80 4.58 -3.20
N GLU A 61 4.02 4.43 -4.50
CA GLU A 61 3.73 3.19 -5.22
C GLU A 61 4.67 2.04 -4.80
N LEU A 62 5.95 2.32 -4.55
CA LEU A 62 6.88 1.36 -3.94
C LEU A 62 6.42 0.95 -2.52
N GLY A 63 5.91 1.90 -1.74
CA GLY A 63 5.31 1.66 -0.43
C GLY A 63 4.08 0.75 -0.49
N GLN A 64 3.19 0.97 -1.47
CA GLN A 64 1.99 0.15 -1.66
C GLN A 64 2.34 -1.29 -2.04
N ARG A 65 3.33 -1.51 -2.90
CA ARG A 65 3.83 -2.86 -3.23
C ARG A 65 4.37 -3.60 -2.01
N ARG A 66 5.10 -2.92 -1.13
CA ARG A 66 5.57 -3.51 0.15
C ARG A 66 4.42 -3.82 1.09
N ARG A 67 3.38 -2.98 1.14
CA ARG A 67 2.18 -3.21 1.96
C ARG A 67 1.34 -4.38 1.44
N ALA A 68 1.22 -4.55 0.13
CA ALA A 68 0.54 -5.70 -0.47
C ALA A 68 1.17 -7.03 -0.03
N ARG A 69 2.50 -7.15 -0.11
CA ARG A 69 3.22 -8.34 0.37
C ARG A 69 3.05 -8.59 1.87
N ARG A 70 2.99 -7.53 2.68
CA ARG A 70 2.74 -7.65 4.14
C ARG A 70 1.30 -8.08 4.44
N ALA A 71 0.33 -7.62 3.65
CA ALA A 71 -1.07 -8.05 3.79
C ALA A 71 -1.22 -9.53 3.40
N GLU A 72 -0.61 -9.96 2.30
CA GLU A 72 -0.59 -11.36 1.87
C GLU A 72 0.05 -12.28 2.91
N ALA A 73 1.16 -11.86 3.54
CA ALA A 73 1.81 -12.63 4.60
C ALA A 73 0.89 -12.80 5.83
N ARG A 74 0.20 -11.74 6.24
CA ARG A 74 -0.75 -11.79 7.37
C ARG A 74 -1.95 -12.68 7.10
N VAL A 75 -2.48 -12.67 5.87
CA VAL A 75 -3.59 -13.56 5.48
C VAL A 75 -3.15 -15.02 5.55
N ARG A 76 -1.98 -15.36 5.00
CA ARG A 76 -1.46 -16.74 5.07
C ARG A 76 -1.21 -17.21 6.50
N GLU A 77 -0.75 -16.32 7.37
CA GLU A 77 -0.53 -16.63 8.79
C GLU A 77 -1.86 -16.89 9.52
N LEU A 78 -2.90 -16.10 9.23
CA LEU A 78 -4.24 -16.31 9.78
C LEU A 78 -4.89 -17.59 9.23
N GLU A 79 -4.76 -17.86 7.93
CA GLU A 79 -5.22 -19.11 7.31
C GLU A 79 -4.52 -20.33 7.92
N ALA A 80 -3.21 -20.25 8.15
CA ALA A 80 -2.45 -21.32 8.80
C ALA A 80 -2.88 -21.54 10.26
N ALA A 81 -3.14 -20.46 11.01
CA ALA A 81 -3.65 -20.56 12.37
C ALA A 81 -5.04 -21.22 12.41
N LEU A 82 -5.92 -20.87 11.48
CA LEU A 82 -7.25 -21.49 11.36
C LEU A 82 -7.14 -22.97 10.98
N ALA A 83 -6.25 -23.34 10.05
CA ALA A 83 -6.04 -24.73 9.66
C ALA A 83 -5.56 -25.63 10.82
N VAL A 84 -4.78 -25.07 11.76
CA VAL A 84 -4.37 -25.77 12.99
C VAL A 84 -5.55 -25.97 13.95
N HIS A 85 -6.48 -25.01 14.01
CA HIS A 85 -7.67 -25.11 14.87
C HIS A 85 -8.78 -25.99 14.28
N GLU A 86 -8.87 -26.08 12.95
CA GLU A 86 -9.86 -26.88 12.23
C GLU A 86 -9.37 -28.31 11.96
N ALA A 87 -8.11 -28.62 12.30
CA ALA A 87 -7.61 -29.98 12.34
C ALA A 87 -8.56 -30.85 13.19
N PRO A 88 -9.09 -31.97 12.65
CA PRO A 88 -10.06 -32.79 13.35
C PRO A 88 -9.52 -33.19 14.72
N ARG A 89 -10.13 -32.64 15.79
CA ARG A 89 -9.92 -33.17 17.13
C ARG A 89 -10.32 -34.64 17.08
N PRO A 90 -9.47 -35.58 17.53
CA PRO A 90 -9.91 -36.95 17.73
C PRO A 90 -11.11 -36.89 18.66
N MET A 91 -12.29 -37.22 18.15
CA MET A 91 -13.48 -37.35 18.98
C MET A 91 -13.15 -38.45 19.99
N PRO A 92 -13.18 -38.16 21.31
CA PRO A 92 -12.94 -39.21 22.30
C PRO A 92 -13.96 -40.33 22.04
N PRO A 93 -13.57 -41.61 22.18
CA PRO A 93 -14.47 -42.72 21.93
C PRO A 93 -15.76 -42.49 22.72
N GLN A 94 -16.88 -42.40 22.01
CA GLN A 94 -18.19 -42.28 22.62
C GLN A 94 -18.36 -43.51 23.51
N ALA A 95 -18.29 -43.31 24.83
CA ALA A 95 -18.43 -44.40 25.78
C ALA A 95 -19.80 -45.04 25.57
N ALA A 96 -19.81 -46.33 25.28
CA ALA A 96 -21.01 -47.13 25.07
C ALA A 96 -21.98 -46.95 26.25
N PRO A 97 -23.30 -46.97 26.02
CA PRO A 97 -24.28 -46.81 27.08
C PRO A 97 -24.12 -47.95 28.10
N THR A 98 -23.70 -47.61 29.32
CA THR A 98 -23.68 -48.51 30.46
C THR A 98 -25.12 -48.87 30.82
N VAL A 99 -25.54 -50.08 30.46
CA VAL A 99 -26.79 -50.69 30.93
C VAL A 99 -26.70 -50.85 32.45
N PRO A 100 -27.54 -50.18 33.26
CA PRO A 100 -27.56 -50.38 34.71
C PRO A 100 -28.45 -51.58 35.03
N GLY A 101 -27.88 -52.69 35.50
CA GLY A 101 -28.72 -53.81 35.92
C GLY A 101 -27.97 -55.09 36.26
N SER A 102 -27.32 -55.13 37.42
CA SER A 102 -27.10 -56.40 38.12
C SER A 102 -27.19 -56.18 39.63
N ILE A 103 -28.38 -56.40 40.18
CA ILE A 103 -28.60 -56.54 41.62
C ILE A 103 -28.15 -57.95 42.00
N PRO A 104 -27.22 -58.14 42.95
CA PRO A 104 -26.87 -59.47 43.43
C PRO A 104 -27.98 -60.00 44.35
N THR A 105 -28.63 -61.08 43.96
CA THR A 105 -29.60 -61.83 44.77
C THR A 105 -28.87 -62.70 45.81
N THR A 106 -29.08 -62.40 47.09
CA THR A 106 -28.66 -63.20 48.25
C THR A 106 -29.59 -64.41 48.43
N PRO A 107 -29.10 -65.63 48.73
CA PRO A 107 -29.96 -66.80 48.94
C PRO A 107 -30.56 -66.83 50.37
N PRO A 108 -31.72 -67.46 50.59
CA PRO A 108 -32.40 -67.50 51.89
C PRO A 108 -31.84 -68.62 52.81
N PRO A 109 -31.91 -68.44 54.15
CA PRO A 109 -31.57 -69.49 55.11
C PRO A 109 -32.75 -70.45 55.37
N LEU A 110 -32.44 -71.71 55.71
CA LEU A 110 -33.35 -72.77 56.16
C LEU A 110 -33.68 -72.65 57.66
#